data_AF-A0A2V9GD72-F1
#
_entry.id   AF-A0A2V9GD72-F1
#
_cell.length_a   1.000
_cell.length_b   1.000
_cell.length_c   1.000
_cell.angle_alpha   90.00
_cell.angle_beta   90.00
_cell.angle_gamma   90.00
#
_symmetry.space_group_name_H-M   'P 1'
#
loop_
_entity.id
_entity.type
_entity.pdbx_description
1 polymer ?
#
loop_
_entity_poly.entity_id
_entity_poly.type
_entity_poly.pdbx_seq_one_letter_code
_entity_poly.pdbx_strand_id
1 'polypeptide(L)'
;AASAEEQQLLIERYLHDPKPVLWRGAFQPKAGEKPRETVARCYPALIAARRQSYEALAHCTIEVAKLRDGSLDAPAFLKMIQSKTGRQQ
;
A
#
# COMPACT_ATOMS: atom_id res chain seq x y z
N ALA A 1 2.02 -0.49 9.19
CA ALA A 1 1.64 -0.09 7.82
C ALA A 1 2.69 0.88 7.28
N ALA A 2 2.69 1.25 5.99
CA ALA A 2 3.63 2.28 5.49
C ALA A 2 3.40 3.63 6.20
N SER A 3 4.48 4.34 6.52
CA SER A 3 4.41 5.67 7.15
C SER A 3 3.78 6.71 6.21
N ALA A 4 3.42 7.88 6.74
CA ALA A 4 2.86 8.96 5.91
C ALA A 4 3.85 9.43 4.84
N GLU A 5 5.14 9.49 5.19
CA GLU A 5 6.24 9.87 4.31
C GLU A 5 6.45 8.83 3.21
N GLU A 6 6.40 7.53 3.55
CA GLU A 6 6.49 6.45 2.57
C GLU A 6 5.32 6.44 1.59
N GLN A 7 4.12 6.77 2.07
CA GLN A 7 2.93 6.92 1.22
C GLN A 7 3.05 8.10 0.26
N GLN A 8 3.53 9.24 0.75
CA GLN A 8 3.76 10.42 -0.07
C GLN A 8 4.80 10.15 -1.16
N LEU A 9 5.92 9.51 -0.81
CA LEU A 9 6.95 9.12 -1.77
C LEU A 9 6.41 8.17 -2.85
N LEU A 10 5.53 7.24 -2.48
CA LEU A 10 4.88 6.32 -3.43
C LEU A 10 3.93 7.06 -4.40
N ILE A 11 3.20 8.07 -3.90
CA ILE A 11 2.33 8.93 -4.71
C ILE A 11 3.18 9.74 -5.70
N GLU A 12 4.23 10.39 -5.23
CA GLU A 12 5.13 11.19 -6.06
C GLU A 12 5.77 10.37 -7.18
N ARG A 13 6.29 9.18 -6.85
CA ARG A 13 6.88 8.27 -7.83
C ARG A 13 5.88 7.88 -8.91
N TYR A 14 4.64 7.57 -8.54
CA TYR A 14 3.61 7.23 -9.50
C TYR A 14 3.24 8.42 -10.40
N LEU A 15 3.19 9.64 -9.87
CA LEU A 15 2.89 10.83 -10.68
C LEU A 15 4.03 11.26 -11.60
N HIS A 16 5.26 10.87 -11.27
CA HIS A 16 6.44 11.07 -12.12
C HIS A 16 6.52 10.01 -13.23
N ASP A 17 6.37 8.73 -12.89
CA ASP A 17 6.46 7.60 -13.82
C ASP A 17 5.28 6.63 -13.59
N PRO A 18 4.11 6.91 -14.18
CA PRO A 18 2.88 6.19 -13.88
C PRO A 18 2.91 4.77 -14.47
N LYS A 19 2.81 3.77 -13.60
CA LYS A 19 2.60 2.38 -14.01
C LYS A 19 1.11 2.13 -14.29
N PRO A 20 0.75 1.22 -15.21
CA PRO A 20 -0.65 0.85 -15.42
C PRO A 20 -1.31 0.34 -14.13
N VAL A 21 -2.50 0.87 -13.82
CA VAL A 21 -3.30 0.43 -12.65
C VAL A 21 -4.78 0.27 -13.01
N LEU A 22 -5.43 -0.69 -12.36
CA LEU A 22 -6.88 -0.85 -12.44
C LEU A 22 -7.58 0.10 -11.46
N TRP A 23 -8.36 1.04 -12.00
CA TRP A 23 -9.06 2.05 -11.20
C TRP A 23 -10.38 1.56 -10.60
N ARG A 24 -11.10 0.64 -11.26
CA ARG A 24 -12.38 0.07 -10.79
C ARG A 24 -13.33 1.11 -10.17
N GLY A 25 -13.55 2.24 -10.86
CA GLY A 25 -14.43 3.33 -10.40
C GLY A 25 -13.78 4.34 -9.45
N ALA A 26 -12.52 4.19 -9.05
CA ALA A 26 -11.82 5.17 -8.22
C ALA A 26 -11.33 6.41 -9.01
N PHE A 27 -11.25 6.33 -10.34
CA PHE A 27 -10.98 7.49 -11.19
C PHE A 27 -12.28 8.24 -11.43
N GLN A 28 -12.38 9.44 -10.86
CA GLN A 28 -13.61 10.24 -10.84
C GLN A 28 -13.31 11.66 -11.33
N PRO A 29 -13.24 11.91 -12.64
CA PRO A 29 -12.88 13.23 -13.19
C PRO A 29 -13.93 14.27 -12.83
N LYS A 30 -13.48 15.49 -12.52
CA LYS A 30 -14.36 16.65 -12.37
C LYS A 30 -14.45 17.44 -13.67
N ALA A 31 -15.55 18.16 -13.85
CA ALA A 31 -15.71 19.03 -15.01
C ALA A 31 -14.58 20.07 -15.07
N GLY A 32 -13.87 20.13 -16.20
CA GLY A 32 -12.74 21.03 -16.41
C GLY A 32 -11.41 20.59 -15.80
N GLU A 33 -11.36 19.48 -15.06
CA GLU A 33 -10.12 18.96 -14.47
C GLU A 33 -9.28 18.26 -15.55
N LYS A 34 -7.98 18.57 -15.62
CA LYS A 34 -7.09 17.89 -16.57
C LYS A 34 -6.87 16.43 -16.13
N PRO A 35 -6.55 15.52 -17.06
CA PRO A 35 -6.29 14.12 -16.72
C PRO A 35 -5.21 13.96 -15.63
N ARG A 36 -4.11 14.70 -15.72
CA ARG A 36 -3.02 14.64 -14.73
C ARG A 36 -3.45 15.09 -13.34
N GLU A 37 -4.27 16.14 -13.25
CA GLU A 37 -4.83 16.66 -12.00
C GLU A 37 -5.82 15.66 -11.39
N THR A 38 -6.66 15.05 -12.25
CA THR A 38 -7.58 13.99 -11.83
C THR A 38 -6.82 12.81 -11.24
N VAL A 39 -5.74 12.35 -11.90
CA VAL A 39 -4.89 11.27 -11.40
C VAL A 39 -4.26 11.63 -10.07
N ALA A 40 -3.68 12.83 -9.94
CA ALA A 40 -3.04 13.30 -8.70
C ALA A 40 -4.02 13.30 -7.51
N ARG A 41 -5.28 13.67 -7.75
CA ARG A 41 -6.33 13.65 -6.71
C ARG A 41 -6.87 12.26 -6.42
N CYS A 42 -7.09 11.44 -7.44
CA CYS A 42 -7.74 10.13 -7.29
C CYS A 42 -6.78 9.03 -6.83
N TYR A 43 -5.50 9.11 -7.17
CA TYR A 43 -4.52 8.06 -6.86
C TYR A 43 -4.33 7.83 -5.35
N PRO A 44 -4.19 8.87 -4.49
CA PRO A 44 -4.09 8.66 -3.05
C PRO A 44 -5.31 7.93 -2.47
N ALA A 45 -6.51 8.29 -2.93
CA ALA A 45 -7.75 7.64 -2.51
C ALA A 45 -7.80 6.16 -2.94
N LEU A 46 -7.33 5.84 -4.16
CA LEU A 46 -7.21 4.46 -4.63
C LEU A 46 -6.26 3.64 -3.73
N ILE A 47 -5.11 4.19 -3.37
CA ILE A 47 -4.13 3.50 -2.51
C ILE A 47 -4.70 3.26 -1.11
N ALA A 48 -5.37 4.25 -0.52
CA ALA A 48 -6.03 4.11 0.78
C ALA A 48 -7.11 3.03 0.77
N ALA A 49 -8.00 3.04 -0.23
CA ALA A 49 -9.07 2.05 -0.37
C ALA A 49 -8.52 0.62 -0.57
N ARG A 50 -7.46 0.47 -1.38
CA ARG A 50 -6.79 -0.83 -1.56
C ARG A 50 -6.17 -1.33 -0.26
N ARG A 51 -5.50 -0.45 0.49
CA ARG A 51 -4.92 -0.81 1.79
C ARG A 51 -5.99 -1.35 2.73
N GLN A 52 -7.10 -0.63 2.90
CA GLN A 52 -8.21 -1.08 3.73
C GLN A 52 -8.78 -2.43 3.25
N SER A 53 -8.97 -2.59 1.94
CA SER A 53 -9.50 -3.83 1.35
C SER A 53 -8.56 -5.02 1.58
N TYR A 54 -7.25 -4.82 1.44
CA TYR A 54 -6.26 -5.87 1.69
C TYR A 54 -6.13 -6.19 3.18
N GLU A 55 -6.13 -5.17 4.05
CA GLU A 55 -6.11 -5.35 5.50
C GLU A 55 -7.33 -6.15 5.99
N ALA A 56 -8.52 -5.89 5.44
CA ALA A 56 -9.74 -6.63 5.78
C ALA A 56 -9.71 -8.13 5.40
N LEU A 57 -8.90 -8.50 4.39
CA LEU A 57 -8.75 -9.88 3.92
C LEU A 57 -7.51 -10.58 4.49
N ALA A 58 -6.59 -9.82 5.08
CA ALA A 58 -5.32 -10.35 5.54
C ALA A 58 -5.42 -10.94 6.95
N HIS A 59 -4.77 -12.08 7.18
CA HIS A 59 -4.60 -12.64 8.52
C HIS A 59 -3.72 -11.76 9.42
N CYS A 60 -2.74 -11.08 8.82
CA CYS A 60 -1.92 -10.08 9.48
C CYS A 60 -1.26 -9.15 8.45
N THR A 61 -0.81 -7.98 8.90
CA THR A 61 -0.03 -7.04 8.10
C THR A 61 1.38 -6.89 8.67
N ILE A 62 2.38 -6.86 7.78
CA ILE A 62 3.79 -6.71 8.12
C ILE A 62 4.31 -5.42 7.48
N GLU A 63 5.12 -4.67 8.23
CA GLU A 63 5.76 -3.47 7.73
C GLU A 63 6.95 -3.81 6.83
N VAL A 64 7.02 -3.16 5.67
CA VAL A 64 8.09 -3.42 4.69
C VAL A 64 9.48 -3.14 5.26
N ALA A 65 9.61 -2.16 6.15
CA ALA A 65 10.87 -1.85 6.83
C ALA A 65 11.42 -3.06 7.61
N LYS A 66 10.54 -3.86 8.23
CA LYS A 66 10.93 -5.09 8.95
C LYS A 66 11.41 -6.19 8.02
N LEU A 67 10.92 -6.22 6.78
CA LEU A 67 11.32 -7.19 5.76
C LEU A 67 12.65 -6.83 5.08
N ARG A 68 13.06 -5.57 5.16
CA ARG A 68 14.33 -5.07 4.60
C ARG A 68 15.48 -5.14 5.59
N ASP A 69 15.23 -5.58 6.81
CA ASP A 69 16.28 -5.88 7.77
C ASP A 69 17.06 -7.10 7.26
N GLY A 70 18.32 -6.88 6.87
CA GLY A 70 19.20 -7.93 6.35
C GLY A 70 19.55 -9.03 7.35
N SER A 71 19.21 -8.85 8.64
CA SER A 71 19.34 -9.87 9.68
C SER A 71 18.12 -10.80 9.79
N LEU A 72 17.02 -10.49 9.11
CA LEU A 72 15.80 -11.29 9.16
C LEU A 72 15.95 -12.57 8.31
N ASP A 73 16.20 -13.68 9.00
CA ASP A 73 16.22 -15.01 8.38
C ASP A 73 14.82 -15.66 8.32
N ALA A 74 14.73 -16.80 7.64
CA ALA A 74 13.46 -17.51 7.48
C ALA A 74 12.83 -17.93 8.83
N PRO A 75 13.58 -18.54 9.78
CA PRO A 75 13.03 -18.84 11.11
C PRO A 75 12.49 -17.61 11.86
N ALA A 76 13.23 -16.50 11.88
CA ALA A 76 12.81 -15.27 12.53
C ALA A 76 11.55 -14.68 11.86
N PHE A 77 11.47 -14.73 10.53
CA PHE A 77 10.28 -14.31 9.79
C PHE A 77 9.04 -15.15 10.15
N LEU A 78 9.17 -16.48 10.21
CA LEU A 78 8.07 -17.35 10.60
C LEU A 78 7.59 -17.08 12.03
N LYS A 79 8.52 -16.89 12.97
CA LYS A 79 8.21 -16.51 14.35
C LYS A 79 7.48 -15.16 14.43
N MET A 80 7.89 -14.19 13.60
CA MET A 80 7.22 -12.90 13.49
C MET A 80 5.76 -13.05 12.99
N ILE A 81 5.50 -13.89 12.00
CA ILE A 81 4.11 -14.14 11.53
C ILE A 81 3.27 -14.83 12.60
N GLN A 82 3.81 -15.87 13.24
CA GLN A 82 3.09 -16.64 14.26
C GLN A 82 2.65 -15.74 15.42
N SER A 83 3.53 -14.86 15.91
CA SER A 83 3.20 -13.91 16.97
C SER A 83 2.10 -12.91 16.59
N LYS A 84 1.92 -12.61 15.30
CA LYS A 84 0.88 -11.68 14.80
C LYS A 84 -0.44 -12.35 14.46
N THR A 85 -0.44 -13.64 14.17
CA THR A 85 -1.62 -14.39 13.70
C THR A 85 -2.29 -15.21 14.80
N GLY A 86 -1.75 -15.20 16.03
CA GLY A 86 -2.35 -15.86 17.19
C GLY A 86 -2.35 -17.40 17.11
N ARG A 87 -1.68 -18.00 16.10
CA ARG A 87 -1.50 -19.45 16.04
C ARG A 87 -0.38 -19.84 16.99
N GLN A 88 -0.72 -20.06 18.26
CA GLN A 88 0.09 -20.92 19.11
C GLN A 88 -0.24 -22.36 18.73
N GLN A 89 0.79 -23.12 18.31
CA GLN A 89 0.72 -24.58 18.31
C GLN A 89 0.86 -25.07 19.75
#